data_AF-A0A6A5WFG4-F1
#
_entry.id   AF-A0A6A5WFG4-F1
#
_cell.length_a   1.000
_cell.length_b   1.000
_cell.length_c   1.000
_cell.angle_alpha   90.00
_cell.angle_beta   90.00
_cell.angle_gamma   90.00
#
_symmetry.space_group_name_H-M   'P 1'
#
loop_
_entity.id
_entity.type
_entity.pdbx_description
1 polymer ?
#
loop_
_entity_poly.entity_id
_entity_poly.type
_entity_poly.pdbx_seq_one_letter_code
_entity_poly.pdbx_strand_id
1 'polypeptide(L)'
;SSALAAPILCDRSTLTAEMLVKIAPTTASCYSAPFPDECHTADQAVAPLTASFQKYSLTTPGEQAAVIALMLFESTSFQYNKNHYPGIPGQGTKNMQSPAFNQKYAEFLYPDQVQVAAVQGPAAVLDLVSGVEDTFGSAAWFLTTQCDASVKAGLATGLDAGWTAYMACIWTSRSAERDALWTAA
;
A
#
# COMPACT_ATOMS: atom_id res chain seq x y z
N SER A 1 39.58 23.20 3.52
CA SER A 1 39.25 21.93 2.87
C SER A 1 38.73 20.96 3.90
N SER A 2 37.43 20.76 3.94
CA SER A 2 36.78 19.78 4.83
C SER A 2 36.09 18.75 3.95
N ALA A 3 36.45 17.49 4.13
CA ALA A 3 35.90 16.37 3.38
C ALA A 3 34.43 16.19 3.72
N LEU A 4 33.58 16.14 2.69
CA LEU A 4 32.19 15.70 2.78
C LEU A 4 32.21 14.20 3.13
N ALA A 5 31.64 13.84 4.27
CA ALA A 5 31.29 12.46 4.55
C ALA A 5 30.17 12.06 3.59
N ALA A 6 30.45 11.07 2.72
CA ALA A 6 29.44 10.45 1.90
C ALA A 6 28.42 9.73 2.80
N PRO A 7 27.11 9.77 2.50
CA PRO A 7 26.13 9.00 3.24
C PRO A 7 26.40 7.51 3.05
N ILE A 8 26.58 6.79 4.16
CA ILE A 8 26.61 5.34 4.23
C ILE A 8 25.17 4.87 4.04
N LEU A 9 24.73 4.68 2.80
CA LEU A 9 23.49 3.96 2.49
C LEU A 9 23.71 3.08 1.26
N CYS A 10 24.55 2.07 1.45
CA CYS A 10 24.57 0.84 0.65
C CYS A 10 24.12 -0.34 1.51
N ASP A 11 23.16 -0.12 2.42
CA ASP A 11 22.42 -1.23 3.00
C ASP A 11 21.01 -1.20 2.40
N ARG A 12 20.67 -2.28 1.68
CA ARG A 12 19.29 -2.56 1.28
C ARG A 12 18.57 -2.96 2.56
N SER A 13 18.24 -1.99 3.41
CA SER A 13 17.59 -2.25 4.70
C SER A 13 16.33 -3.06 4.43
N THR A 14 16.36 -4.33 4.84
CA THR A 14 15.20 -5.21 4.75
C THR A 14 14.11 -4.60 5.63
N LEU A 15 12.88 -4.48 5.11
CA LEU A 15 11.76 -3.96 5.88
C LEU A 15 11.62 -4.75 7.20
N THR A 16 11.48 -4.05 8.32
CA THR A 16 11.25 -4.67 9.64
C THR A 16 9.97 -4.15 10.27
N ALA A 17 9.45 -4.89 11.25
CA ALA A 17 8.28 -4.46 12.01
C ALA A 17 8.58 -3.20 12.82
N GLU A 18 9.79 -3.08 13.37
CA GLU A 18 10.25 -1.89 14.11
C GLU A 18 10.20 -0.63 13.24
N MET A 19 10.55 -0.74 11.95
CA MET A 19 10.40 0.37 11.00
C MET A 19 8.93 0.75 10.82
N LEU A 20 8.03 -0.21 10.61
CA LEU A 20 6.60 0.06 10.47
C LEU A 20 5.98 0.67 11.74
N VAL A 21 6.36 0.18 12.92
CA VAL A 21 5.94 0.77 14.21
C VAL A 21 6.49 2.19 14.37
N LYS A 22 7.72 2.46 13.92
CA LYS A 22 8.28 3.81 13.96
C LYS A 22 7.52 4.78 13.04
N ILE A 23 7.10 4.33 11.86
CA ILE A 23 6.32 5.13 10.90
C ILE A 23 4.90 5.37 11.42
N ALA A 24 4.25 4.32 11.92
CA ALA A 24 2.87 4.35 12.42
C ALA A 24 2.77 3.50 13.70
N PRO A 25 2.93 4.10 14.90
CA PRO A 25 2.98 3.37 16.17
C PRO A 25 1.78 2.48 16.48
N THR A 26 0.61 2.83 15.95
CA THR A 26 -0.63 2.05 16.09
C THR A 26 -0.57 0.68 15.41
N THR A 27 0.39 0.45 14.50
CA THR A 27 0.62 -0.88 13.90
C THR A 27 1.20 -1.89 14.89
N ALA A 28 1.66 -1.46 16.07
CA ALA A 28 2.22 -2.37 17.07
C ALA A 28 1.19 -3.38 17.62
N SER A 29 -0.12 -3.10 17.52
CA SER A 29 -1.16 -3.98 18.04
C SER A 29 -2.50 -3.79 17.34
N CYS A 30 -3.23 -4.89 17.18
CA CYS A 30 -4.62 -4.91 16.70
C CYS A 30 -5.65 -4.96 17.83
N TYR A 31 -5.24 -4.89 19.08
CA TYR A 31 -6.14 -5.09 20.23
C TYR A 31 -7.34 -4.14 20.25
N SER A 32 -7.14 -2.87 19.84
CA SER A 32 -8.20 -1.86 19.79
C SER A 32 -8.80 -1.68 18.40
N ALA A 33 -8.51 -2.57 17.44
CA ALA A 33 -9.03 -2.45 16.09
C ALA A 33 -10.55 -2.68 16.09
N PRO A 34 -11.35 -1.80 15.47
CA PRO A 34 -12.80 -1.98 15.40
C PRO A 34 -13.22 -3.26 14.64
N PHE A 35 -12.38 -3.71 13.71
CA PHE A 35 -12.55 -4.93 12.93
C PHE A 35 -11.30 -5.80 13.06
N PRO A 36 -11.17 -6.61 14.13
CA PRO A 36 -9.96 -7.39 14.41
C PRO A 36 -9.53 -8.32 13.26
N ASP A 37 -10.50 -8.91 12.55
CA ASP A 37 -10.23 -9.82 11.43
C ASP A 37 -9.64 -9.12 10.19
N GLU A 38 -9.75 -7.79 10.11
CA GLU A 38 -9.16 -6.99 9.04
C GLU A 38 -7.78 -6.44 9.42
N CYS A 39 -7.51 -6.36 10.73
CA CYS A 39 -6.34 -5.71 11.26
C CYS A 39 -5.08 -6.57 11.12
N HIS A 40 -3.98 -5.92 10.76
CA HIS A 40 -2.66 -6.55 10.73
C HIS A 40 -1.66 -5.70 11.51
N THR A 41 -0.92 -6.34 12.41
CA THR A 41 0.21 -5.71 13.10
C THR A 41 1.39 -5.51 12.15
N ALA A 42 2.35 -4.68 12.56
CA ALA A 42 3.61 -4.51 11.86
C ALA A 42 4.31 -5.85 11.58
N ASP A 43 4.39 -6.75 12.57
CA ASP A 43 4.99 -8.08 12.41
C ASP A 43 4.30 -8.90 11.31
N GLN A 44 2.97 -8.84 11.26
CA GLN A 44 2.18 -9.55 10.25
C GLN A 44 2.29 -8.91 8.86
N ALA A 45 2.58 -7.61 8.77
CA ALA A 45 2.65 -6.87 7.53
C ALA A 45 4.00 -7.01 6.80
N VAL A 46 5.11 -7.27 7.51
CA VAL A 46 6.46 -7.28 6.91
C VAL A 46 6.59 -8.28 5.76
N ALA A 47 6.19 -9.53 5.98
CA ALA A 47 6.31 -10.58 4.99
C ALA A 47 5.49 -10.29 3.71
N PRO A 48 4.17 -10.02 3.77
CA PRO A 48 3.37 -9.75 2.58
C PRO A 48 3.75 -8.43 1.89
N LEU A 49 4.20 -7.39 2.63
CA LEU A 49 4.77 -6.18 2.02
C LEU A 49 6.05 -6.48 1.23
N THR A 50 6.95 -7.27 1.82
CA THR A 50 8.21 -7.64 1.16
C THR A 50 7.94 -8.50 -0.09
N ALA A 51 6.99 -9.44 -0.01
CA ALA A 51 6.54 -10.24 -1.15
C ALA A 51 5.93 -9.36 -2.25
N SER A 52 5.11 -8.37 -1.87
CA SER A 52 4.56 -7.36 -2.77
C SER A 52 5.65 -6.58 -3.50
N PHE A 53 6.67 -6.10 -2.79
CA PHE A 53 7.78 -5.36 -3.41
C PHE A 53 8.53 -6.20 -4.43
N GLN A 54 8.76 -7.48 -4.12
CA GLN A 54 9.41 -8.41 -5.05
C GLN A 54 8.52 -8.69 -6.27
N LYS A 55 7.25 -9.04 -6.05
CA LYS A 55 6.28 -9.38 -7.10
C LYS A 55 6.11 -8.25 -8.12
N TYR A 56 6.08 -6.99 -7.66
CA TYR A 56 5.87 -5.82 -8.49
C TYR A 56 7.15 -5.02 -8.78
N SER A 57 8.31 -5.56 -8.43
CA SER A 57 9.63 -4.96 -8.70
C SER A 57 9.78 -3.53 -8.15
N LEU A 58 9.34 -3.27 -6.92
CA LEU A 58 9.60 -2.03 -6.18
C LEU A 58 10.94 -2.21 -5.46
N THR A 59 11.99 -1.65 -6.05
CA THR A 59 13.38 -1.98 -5.69
C THR A 59 14.10 -0.85 -4.96
N THR A 60 13.52 0.34 -4.96
CA THR A 60 14.10 1.52 -4.33
C THR A 60 13.36 1.89 -3.04
N PRO A 61 14.03 2.52 -2.06
CA PRO A 61 13.39 2.96 -0.83
C PRO A 61 12.20 3.88 -1.08
N GLY A 62 12.29 4.83 -2.02
CA GLY A 62 11.20 5.76 -2.30
C GLY A 62 9.96 5.11 -2.91
N GLU A 63 10.11 4.09 -3.76
CA GLU A 63 8.97 3.30 -4.25
C GLU A 63 8.26 2.55 -3.11
N GLN A 64 9.04 1.92 -2.22
CA GLN A 64 8.53 1.13 -1.10
C GLN A 64 7.86 2.02 -0.04
N ALA A 65 8.51 3.13 0.33
CA ALA A 65 8.00 4.11 1.27
C ALA A 65 6.65 4.70 0.79
N ALA A 66 6.51 4.97 -0.51
CA ALA A 66 5.28 5.55 -1.05
C ALA A 66 4.09 4.59 -0.95
N VAL A 67 4.27 3.31 -1.27
CA VAL A 67 3.18 2.34 -1.13
C VAL A 67 2.87 2.02 0.33
N ILE A 68 3.89 1.96 1.21
CA ILE A 68 3.69 1.81 2.67
C ILE A 68 2.88 2.99 3.20
N ALA A 69 3.31 4.22 2.91
CA ALA A 69 2.66 5.44 3.37
C ALA A 69 1.20 5.52 2.90
N LEU A 70 0.93 5.18 1.64
CA LEU A 70 -0.43 5.11 1.12
C LEU A 70 -1.27 4.09 1.88
N MET A 71 -0.76 2.86 2.06
CA MET A 71 -1.52 1.82 2.75
C MET A 71 -1.77 2.17 4.22
N LEU A 72 -0.77 2.71 4.92
CA LEU A 72 -0.92 3.15 6.31
C LEU A 72 -1.97 4.26 6.44
N PHE A 73 -2.05 5.18 5.48
CA PHE A 73 -3.07 6.22 5.51
C PHE A 73 -4.47 5.65 5.25
N GLU A 74 -4.65 5.00 4.11
CA GLU A 74 -5.97 4.61 3.60
C GLU A 74 -6.62 3.49 4.44
N SER A 75 -5.84 2.64 5.11
CA SER A 75 -6.35 1.56 5.96
C SER A 75 -6.33 1.86 7.46
N THR A 76 -6.07 3.11 7.86
CA THR A 76 -5.87 3.50 9.27
C THR A 76 -4.84 2.59 9.96
N SER A 77 -3.61 2.63 9.45
CA SER A 77 -2.49 1.84 9.96
C SER A 77 -2.77 0.34 9.95
N PHE A 78 -3.25 -0.16 8.81
CA PHE A 78 -3.60 -1.57 8.56
C PHE A 78 -4.78 -2.11 9.38
N GLN A 79 -5.56 -1.28 10.06
CA GLN A 79 -6.73 -1.73 10.84
C GLN A 79 -7.92 -2.14 9.98
N TYR A 80 -8.03 -1.58 8.77
CA TYR A 80 -9.13 -1.86 7.86
C TYR A 80 -8.66 -2.59 6.61
N ASN A 81 -9.59 -3.35 6.03
CA ASN A 81 -9.43 -3.98 4.72
C ASN A 81 -10.62 -3.72 3.80
N LYS A 82 -11.72 -3.19 4.33
CA LYS A 82 -12.88 -2.74 3.54
C LYS A 82 -13.40 -1.41 4.05
N ASN A 83 -14.09 -0.68 3.19
CA ASN A 83 -14.76 0.56 3.57
C ASN A 83 -16.06 0.26 4.35
N HIS A 84 -16.16 0.69 5.62
CA HIS A 84 -17.31 0.45 6.48
C HIS A 84 -18.30 1.62 6.62
N TYR A 85 -17.88 2.89 6.51
CA TYR A 85 -18.73 4.05 6.86
C TYR A 85 -18.58 5.25 5.91
N PRO A 86 -19.61 5.64 5.11
CA PRO A 86 -20.89 4.96 4.87
C PRO A 86 -20.77 3.66 4.06
N GLY A 87 -19.54 3.30 3.65
CA GLY A 87 -19.21 2.07 2.93
C GLY A 87 -19.59 2.12 1.44
N ILE A 88 -18.62 1.89 0.55
CA ILE A 88 -18.90 1.59 -0.85
C ILE A 88 -18.69 0.09 -1.05
N PRO A 89 -19.73 -0.68 -1.44
CA PRO A 89 -19.59 -2.11 -1.70
C PRO A 89 -18.47 -2.39 -2.71
N GLY A 90 -17.54 -3.25 -2.32
CA GLY A 90 -16.37 -3.60 -3.12
C GLY A 90 -15.19 -2.64 -3.02
N GLN A 91 -15.28 -1.57 -2.21
CA GLN A 91 -14.12 -0.72 -1.90
C GLN A 91 -13.34 -1.30 -0.71
N GLY A 92 -12.03 -1.42 -0.85
CA GLY A 92 -11.20 -2.08 0.17
C GLY A 92 -9.77 -2.33 -0.28
N THR A 93 -9.14 -3.33 0.34
CA THR A 93 -7.70 -3.59 0.42
C THR A 93 -6.93 -2.56 1.26
N LYS A 94 -5.62 -2.76 1.49
CA LYS A 94 -4.82 -1.88 2.35
C LYS A 94 -4.63 -0.47 1.78
N ASN A 95 -4.78 -0.25 0.47
CA ASN A 95 -4.81 1.10 -0.11
C ASN A 95 -6.23 1.60 -0.45
N MET A 96 -7.28 0.94 0.05
CA MET A 96 -8.69 1.36 -0.07
C MET A 96 -9.15 1.66 -1.52
N GLN A 97 -8.66 0.86 -2.46
CA GLN A 97 -9.00 0.92 -3.88
C GLN A 97 -10.50 0.87 -4.14
N SER A 98 -10.93 1.61 -5.16
CA SER A 98 -12.32 1.61 -5.61
C SER A 98 -12.73 0.23 -6.16
N PRO A 99 -14.04 -0.07 -6.19
CA PRO A 99 -14.53 -1.36 -6.69
C PRO A 99 -14.08 -1.69 -8.11
N ALA A 100 -14.00 -0.68 -8.98
CA ALA A 100 -13.55 -0.85 -10.36
C ALA A 100 -12.07 -1.31 -10.45
N PHE A 101 -11.22 -0.82 -9.54
CA PHE A 101 -9.82 -1.27 -9.47
C PHE A 101 -9.68 -2.62 -8.77
N ASN A 102 -10.50 -2.91 -7.78
CA ASN A 102 -10.54 -4.26 -7.20
C ASN A 102 -10.99 -5.30 -8.23
N GLN A 103 -11.90 -4.95 -9.14
CA GLN A 103 -12.23 -5.82 -10.28
C GLN A 103 -11.04 -6.04 -11.21
N LYS A 104 -10.35 -4.98 -11.65
CA LYS A 104 -9.15 -5.11 -12.49
C LYS A 104 -8.05 -5.92 -11.80
N TYR A 105 -7.90 -5.77 -10.50
CA TYR A 105 -6.91 -6.50 -9.72
C TYR A 105 -7.28 -7.98 -9.58
N ALA A 106 -8.56 -8.27 -9.32
CA ALA A 106 -9.08 -9.64 -9.31
C ALA A 106 -8.97 -10.30 -10.69
N GLU A 107 -9.21 -9.58 -11.80
CA GLU A 107 -8.98 -10.06 -13.16
C GLU A 107 -7.51 -10.42 -13.41
N PHE A 108 -6.58 -9.65 -12.82
CA PHE A 108 -5.15 -9.92 -12.92
C PHE A 108 -4.71 -11.15 -12.12
N LEU A 109 -5.23 -11.33 -10.90
CA LEU A 109 -4.82 -12.41 -9.99
C LEU A 109 -5.60 -13.72 -10.18
N TYR A 110 -6.90 -13.59 -10.45
CA TYR A 110 -7.90 -14.66 -10.41
C TYR A 110 -8.83 -14.61 -11.63
N PRO A 111 -8.27 -14.71 -12.86
CA PRO A 111 -9.03 -14.47 -14.10
C PRO A 111 -10.25 -15.40 -14.27
N ASP A 112 -10.21 -16.60 -13.69
CA ASP A 112 -11.32 -17.56 -13.76
C ASP A 112 -12.39 -17.30 -12.68
N GLN A 113 -11.96 -16.99 -11.45
CA GLN A 113 -12.85 -16.80 -10.30
C GLN A 113 -13.56 -15.44 -10.34
N VAL A 114 -12.93 -14.41 -10.90
CA VAL A 114 -13.49 -13.05 -10.92
C VAL A 114 -14.81 -13.00 -11.69
N GLN A 115 -14.99 -13.82 -12.72
CA GLN A 115 -16.24 -13.84 -13.50
C GLN A 115 -17.42 -14.31 -12.64
N VAL A 116 -17.19 -15.31 -11.78
CA VAL A 116 -18.20 -15.82 -10.84
C VAL A 116 -18.49 -14.82 -9.72
N ALA A 117 -17.44 -14.19 -9.18
CA ALA A 117 -17.59 -13.17 -8.15
C ALA A 117 -18.30 -11.90 -8.68
N ALA A 118 -18.00 -11.46 -9.90
CA ALA A 118 -18.62 -10.29 -10.52
C ALA A 118 -20.14 -10.43 -10.68
N VAL A 119 -20.64 -11.65 -10.93
CA VAL A 119 -22.09 -11.94 -10.96
C VAL A 119 -22.73 -11.77 -9.58
N GLN A 120 -22.01 -12.07 -8.51
CA GLN A 120 -22.47 -11.89 -7.12
C GLN A 120 -22.36 -10.42 -6.66
N GLY A 121 -21.53 -9.64 -7.34
CA GLY A 121 -21.41 -8.20 -7.18
C GLY A 121 -20.07 -7.74 -6.59
N PRO A 122 -19.87 -6.42 -6.44
CA PRO A 122 -18.58 -5.84 -6.10
C PRO A 122 -17.98 -6.30 -4.77
N ALA A 123 -18.81 -6.64 -3.77
CA ALA A 123 -18.34 -7.15 -2.49
C ALA A 123 -17.67 -8.52 -2.63
N ALA A 124 -18.26 -9.43 -3.42
CA ALA A 124 -17.66 -10.74 -3.68
C ALA A 124 -16.35 -10.64 -4.47
N VAL A 125 -16.23 -9.64 -5.35
CA VAL A 125 -14.97 -9.34 -6.05
C VAL A 125 -13.91 -8.84 -5.06
N LEU A 126 -14.27 -7.96 -4.12
CA LEU A 126 -13.36 -7.51 -3.06
C LEU A 126 -12.91 -8.69 -2.18
N ASP A 127 -13.81 -9.62 -1.85
CA ASP A 127 -13.47 -10.80 -1.03
C ASP A 127 -12.36 -11.64 -1.69
N LEU A 128 -12.35 -11.77 -3.03
CA LEU A 128 -11.27 -12.48 -3.74
C LEU A 128 -9.89 -11.88 -3.51
N VAL A 129 -9.79 -10.55 -3.36
CA VAL A 129 -8.51 -9.83 -3.23
C VAL A 129 -8.26 -9.31 -1.81
N SER A 130 -9.07 -9.74 -0.84
CA SER A 130 -8.96 -9.34 0.57
C SER A 130 -7.98 -10.19 1.38
N GLY A 131 -7.47 -11.29 0.80
CA GLY A 131 -6.45 -12.13 1.44
C GLY A 131 -5.17 -11.36 1.74
N VAL A 132 -4.43 -11.78 2.78
CA VAL A 132 -3.26 -11.05 3.33
C VAL A 132 -2.25 -10.65 2.25
N GLU A 133 -1.82 -11.60 1.42
CA GLU A 133 -0.85 -11.32 0.35
C GLU A 133 -1.39 -10.35 -0.70
N ASP A 134 -2.65 -10.52 -1.11
CA ASP A 134 -3.23 -9.71 -2.18
C ASP A 134 -3.50 -8.28 -1.74
N THR A 135 -4.01 -8.10 -0.50
CA THR A 135 -4.33 -6.79 0.03
C THR A 135 -3.09 -5.93 0.27
N PHE A 136 -1.97 -6.51 0.71
CA PHE A 136 -0.69 -5.80 0.78
C PHE A 136 0.00 -5.69 -0.60
N GLY A 137 -0.41 -6.52 -1.56
CA GLY A 137 -0.04 -6.44 -2.96
C GLY A 137 -0.69 -5.27 -3.73
N SER A 138 -1.85 -4.82 -3.29
CA SER A 138 -2.76 -4.00 -4.10
C SER A 138 -2.19 -2.62 -4.46
N ALA A 139 -1.48 -1.97 -3.54
CA ALA A 139 -0.84 -0.68 -3.75
C ALA A 139 0.29 -0.73 -4.78
N ALA A 140 1.14 -1.76 -4.67
CA ALA A 140 2.26 -1.96 -5.58
C ALA A 140 1.79 -2.40 -6.97
N TRP A 141 0.77 -3.26 -7.05
CA TRP A 141 0.09 -3.57 -8.30
C TRP A 141 -0.46 -2.30 -8.97
N PHE A 142 -1.15 -1.46 -8.21
CA PHE A 142 -1.74 -0.24 -8.76
C PHE A 142 -0.65 0.70 -9.31
N LEU A 143 0.38 0.98 -8.51
CA LEU A 143 1.50 1.84 -8.92
C LEU A 143 2.15 1.35 -10.23
N THR A 144 2.27 0.03 -10.40
CA THR A 144 3.00 -0.54 -11.54
C THR A 144 2.15 -0.77 -12.78
N THR A 145 0.83 -0.78 -12.65
CA THR A 145 -0.08 -1.14 -13.76
C THR A 145 -1.07 -0.04 -14.13
N GLN A 146 -1.41 0.85 -13.20
CA GLN A 146 -2.43 1.88 -13.39
C GLN A 146 -1.84 3.29 -13.45
N CYS A 147 -0.64 3.51 -12.91
CA CYS A 147 0.10 4.76 -13.07
C CYS A 147 1.02 4.72 -14.30
N ASP A 148 1.29 5.90 -14.86
CA ASP A 148 2.37 6.05 -15.84
C ASP A 148 3.72 5.64 -15.23
N ALA A 149 4.57 5.02 -16.04
CA ALA A 149 5.89 4.57 -15.59
C ALA A 149 6.78 5.71 -15.02
N SER A 150 6.53 6.95 -15.44
CA SER A 150 7.19 8.15 -14.91
C SER A 150 6.89 8.41 -13.43
N VAL A 151 5.73 7.99 -12.92
CA VAL A 151 5.37 8.12 -11.50
C VAL A 151 6.28 7.24 -10.66
N LYS A 152 6.40 5.95 -11.01
CA LYS A 152 7.32 5.02 -10.34
C LYS A 152 8.77 5.51 -10.43
N ALA A 153 9.20 5.95 -11.61
CA ALA A 153 10.54 6.51 -11.79
C ALA A 153 10.78 7.77 -10.94
N GLY A 154 9.75 8.62 -10.77
CA GLY A 154 9.80 9.78 -9.89
C GLY A 154 9.92 9.38 -8.42
N LEU A 155 9.14 8.38 -7.97
CA LEU A 155 9.23 7.84 -6.61
C LEU A 155 10.60 7.23 -6.31
N ALA A 156 11.24 6.60 -7.29
CA ALA A 156 12.58 6.03 -7.15
C ALA A 156 13.65 7.06 -6.77
N THR A 157 13.41 8.35 -7.00
CA THR A 157 14.30 9.44 -6.55
C THR A 157 14.22 9.72 -5.05
N GLY A 158 13.16 9.26 -4.38
CA GLY A 158 12.88 9.59 -2.97
C GLY A 158 12.46 11.04 -2.73
N LEU A 159 12.14 11.80 -3.79
CA LEU A 159 11.80 13.22 -3.68
C LEU A 159 10.29 13.45 -3.69
N ASP A 160 9.89 14.54 -3.03
CA ASP A 160 8.52 15.06 -2.96
C ASP A 160 7.81 15.21 -4.31
N ALA A 161 8.56 15.47 -5.39
CA ALA A 161 8.00 15.55 -6.73
C ALA A 161 7.38 14.21 -7.17
N GLY A 162 8.07 13.10 -6.89
CA GLY A 162 7.55 11.75 -7.16
C GLY A 162 6.32 11.44 -6.32
N TRP A 163 6.36 11.78 -5.03
CA TRP A 163 5.22 11.59 -4.13
C TRP A 163 3.98 12.40 -4.58
N THR A 164 4.20 13.66 -4.97
CA THR A 164 3.15 14.52 -5.52
C THR A 164 2.53 13.92 -6.79
N ALA A 165 3.37 13.41 -7.70
CA ALA A 165 2.90 12.73 -8.91
C ALA A 165 2.10 11.46 -8.60
N TYR A 166 2.50 10.71 -7.57
CA TYR A 166 1.77 9.51 -7.15
C TYR A 166 0.39 9.85 -6.57
N MET A 167 0.29 10.89 -5.74
CA MET A 167 -1.01 11.38 -5.26
C MET A 167 -1.93 11.78 -6.41
N ALA A 168 -1.40 12.47 -7.42
CA ALA A 168 -2.17 12.82 -8.61
C ALA A 168 -2.62 11.57 -9.40
N CYS A 169 -1.76 10.55 -9.53
CA CYS A 169 -2.11 9.28 -10.19
C CYS A 169 -3.33 8.60 -9.55
N ILE A 170 -3.41 8.61 -8.22
CA ILE A 170 -4.54 8.02 -7.48
C ILE A 170 -5.72 9.00 -7.29
N TRP A 171 -5.76 10.08 -8.08
CA TRP A 171 -6.79 11.13 -8.05
C TRP A 171 -6.99 11.78 -6.67
N THR A 172 -5.90 11.95 -5.93
CA THR A 172 -5.90 12.69 -4.68
C THR A 172 -4.82 13.78 -4.69
N SER A 173 -4.68 14.46 -3.57
CA SER A 173 -3.61 15.44 -3.34
C SER A 173 -2.83 15.07 -2.09
N ARG A 174 -1.64 15.65 -1.98
CA ARG A 174 -0.90 15.68 -0.73
C ARG A 174 -1.75 16.30 0.38
N SER A 175 -1.54 15.83 1.60
CA SER A 175 -2.07 16.39 2.83
C SER A 175 -0.99 16.29 3.90
N ALA A 176 -1.13 17.03 5.00
CA ALA A 176 -0.14 16.99 6.08
C ALA A 176 0.02 15.57 6.66
N GLU A 177 -1.08 14.82 6.76
CA GLU A 177 -1.12 13.45 7.29
C GLU A 177 -0.45 12.46 6.35
N ARG A 178 -0.74 12.54 5.04
CA ARG A 178 -0.11 11.71 4.01
C ARG A 178 1.39 11.99 3.91
N ASP A 179 1.75 13.27 3.96
CA ASP A 179 3.15 13.71 3.88
C ASP A 179 3.95 13.30 5.12
N ALA A 180 3.32 13.27 6.30
CA ALA A 180 3.96 12.78 7.52
C ALA A 180 4.33 11.30 7.41
N LEU A 181 3.43 10.46 6.87
CA LEU A 181 3.70 9.04 6.65
C LEU A 181 4.77 8.83 5.57
N TRP A 182 4.72 9.58 4.47
CA TRP A 182 5.75 9.55 3.42
C TRP A 182 7.13 9.93 3.97
N THR A 183 7.21 11.01 4.75
CA THR A 183 8.47 11.51 5.32
C THR A 183 9.06 10.56 6.37
N ALA A 184 8.20 9.84 7.09
CA ALA A 184 8.63 8.91 8.13
C ALA A 184 9.09 7.55 7.57
N ALA A 185 8.59 7.16 6.39
CA ALA A 185 8.87 5.89 5.72
C ALA A 185 10.20 5.91 4.94
#